data_AF-A0A6P6TDW0-F1
#
_entry.id   AF-A0A6P6TDW0-F1
#
_cell.length_a   1.000
_cell.length_b   1.000
_cell.length_c   1.000
_cell.angle_alpha   90.00
_cell.angle_beta   90.00
_cell.angle_gamma   90.00
#
_symmetry.space_group_name_H-M   'P 1'
#
loop_
_entity.id
_entity.type
_entity.pdbx_description
1 polymer ?
#
loop_
_entity_poly.entity_id
_entity_poly.type
_entity_poly.pdbx_seq_one_letter_code
_entity_poly.pdbx_strand_id
1 'polypeptide(L)'
;MTLAMPTYAMSYFKLPLKMCKEISALMASYWWGENNGKAKMHLCSWKRMTQNKNQGGLGFKDLVNFNRALLGKQIWRLPVDPNLLISKVLTAKYYPTSSIFKCKCPQNASWIWQSLMGAKQHVEDGIWRKIGNGLSTDIWEDKWIVGNKDERPQHPNLQNAKCKKYRT
;
A
#
# COMPACT_ATOMS: atom_id res chain seq x y z
N MET A 1 16.47 0.54 20.07
CA MET A 1 16.09 -0.78 19.49
C MET A 1 14.57 -1.09 19.56
N THR A 2 13.72 -0.20 20.08
CA THR A 2 12.27 -0.44 20.28
C THR A 2 11.39 -0.26 19.04
N LEU A 3 11.91 0.31 17.94
CA LEU A 3 11.13 0.54 16.70
C LEU A 3 11.04 -0.70 15.78
N ALA A 4 11.85 -1.75 16.00
CA ALA A 4 11.88 -2.92 15.13
C ALA A 4 10.61 -3.79 15.27
N MET A 5 10.17 -4.03 16.51
CA MET A 5 9.00 -4.85 16.82
C MET A 5 7.69 -4.34 16.20
N PRO A 6 7.32 -3.04 16.31
CA PRO A 6 6.11 -2.54 15.66
C PRO A 6 6.24 -2.55 14.13
N THR A 7 7.44 -2.42 13.56
CA THR A 7 7.63 -2.41 12.10
C THR A 7 7.30 -3.77 11.48
N TYR A 8 7.67 -4.87 12.14
CA TYR A 8 7.30 -6.22 11.69
C TYR A 8 5.77 -6.40 11.71
N ALA A 9 5.12 -6.09 12.84
CA ALA A 9 3.67 -6.18 12.96
C ALA A 9 2.93 -5.29 11.94
N MET A 10 3.39 -4.05 11.75
CA MET A 10 2.86 -3.11 10.75
C MET A 10 3.06 -3.56 9.30
N SER A 11 3.93 -4.53 9.03
CA SER A 11 4.12 -5.01 7.66
C SER A 11 3.06 -6.03 7.23
N TYR A 12 2.38 -6.68 8.18
CA TYR A 12 1.36 -7.71 7.91
C TYR A 12 -0.05 -7.31 8.34
N PHE A 13 -0.17 -6.46 9.36
CA PHE A 13 -1.45 -6.05 9.94
C PHE A 13 -1.72 -4.57 9.72
N LYS A 14 -2.96 -4.27 9.36
CA LYS A 14 -3.48 -2.90 9.31
C LYS A 14 -3.80 -2.46 10.74
N LEU A 15 -3.05 -1.49 11.25
CA LEU A 15 -3.26 -1.00 12.60
C LEU A 15 -4.49 -0.09 12.68
N PRO A 16 -5.29 -0.18 13.76
CA PRO A 16 -6.33 0.79 14.03
C PRO A 16 -5.77 2.20 14.20
N LEU A 17 -6.47 3.20 13.66
CA LEU A 17 -6.07 4.61 13.75
C LEU A 17 -5.86 5.07 15.19
N LYS A 18 -6.64 4.56 16.13
CA LYS A 18 -6.52 4.87 17.56
C LYS A 18 -5.16 4.43 18.10
N MET A 19 -4.75 3.19 17.86
CA MET A 19 -3.44 2.68 18.28
C MET A 19 -2.30 3.47 17.64
N CYS A 20 -2.39 3.81 16.34
CA CYS A 20 -1.37 4.64 15.70
C CYS A 20 -1.23 6.02 16.36
N LYS A 21 -2.35 6.64 16.77
CA LYS A 21 -2.36 7.92 17.47
C LYS A 21 -1.78 7.81 18.88
N GLU A 22 -2.10 6.75 19.62
CA GLU A 22 -1.55 6.48 20.95
C GLU A 22 -0.03 6.28 20.90
N ILE A 23 0.46 5.46 19.96
CA ILE A 23 1.91 5.27 19.77
C ILE A 23 2.57 6.58 19.36
N SER A 24 1.94 7.36 18.47
CA SER A 24 2.44 8.69 18.09
C SER A 24 2.51 9.66 19.27
N ALA A 25 1.52 9.63 20.16
CA ALA A 25 1.52 10.43 21.38
C ALA A 25 2.62 10.01 22.36
N LEU A 26 2.83 8.69 22.54
CA LEU A 26 3.94 8.17 23.35
C LEU A 26 5.31 8.54 22.77
N MET A 27 5.47 8.51 21.44
CA MET A 27 6.69 8.99 20.80
C MET A 27 6.87 10.51 20.99
N ALA A 28 5.78 11.28 20.94
CA ALA A 28 5.81 12.72 21.16
C ALA A 28 6.17 13.07 22.61
N SER A 29 5.61 12.38 23.60
CA SER A 29 5.94 12.58 25.02
C SER A 29 7.38 12.17 25.30
N TYR A 30 7.85 11.05 24.73
CA TYR A 30 9.25 10.65 24.83
C TYR A 30 10.20 11.71 24.22
N TRP A 31 9.85 12.25 23.05
CA TRP A 31 10.70 13.22 22.34
C TRP A 31 10.74 14.60 23.00
N TRP A 32 9.60 15.10 23.49
CA TRP A 32 9.52 16.38 24.17
C TRP A 32 9.79 16.28 25.68
N GLY A 33 9.87 15.04 26.19
CA GLY A 33 10.67 14.64 27.35
C GLY A 33 9.91 14.39 28.65
N GLU A 34 10.64 13.78 29.57
CA GLU A 34 10.53 13.95 31.03
C GLU A 34 11.94 14.09 31.62
N ASN A 35 12.14 15.06 32.51
CA ASN A 35 13.10 15.01 33.62
C ASN A 35 12.49 15.90 34.72
N ASN A 36 12.14 15.32 35.87
CA ASN A 36 11.56 16.01 37.05
C ASN A 36 10.09 16.45 37.00
N GLY A 37 9.16 15.62 36.50
CA GLY A 37 7.73 15.75 36.83
C GLY A 37 6.97 16.99 36.32
N LYS A 38 7.59 17.81 35.45
CA LYS A 38 6.93 18.92 34.75
C LYS A 38 6.84 18.61 33.26
N ALA A 39 5.62 18.60 32.73
CA ALA A 39 5.39 18.45 31.29
C ALA A 39 6.10 19.60 30.54
N LYS A 40 7.11 19.28 29.72
CA LYS A 40 7.72 20.28 28.83
C LYS A 40 6.70 20.67 27.75
N MET A 41 6.62 21.96 27.47
CA MET A 41 5.75 22.49 26.42
C MET A 41 6.14 21.88 25.07
N HIS A 42 5.18 21.30 24.36
CA HIS A 42 5.37 20.83 22.99
C HIS A 42 5.65 22.04 22.09
N LEU A 43 6.93 22.27 21.76
CA LEU A 43 7.35 23.40 20.92
C LEU A 43 6.88 23.27 19.48
N CYS A 44 6.56 22.05 19.04
CA CYS A 44 6.05 21.75 17.70
C CYS A 44 5.02 20.62 17.77
N SER A 45 3.96 20.73 16.96
CA SER A 45 2.98 19.65 16.84
C SER A 45 3.60 18.41 16.19
N TRP A 46 3.18 17.22 16.63
CA TRP A 46 3.65 15.96 16.05
C TRP A 46 3.38 15.88 14.54
N LYS A 47 2.24 16.44 14.09
CA LYS A 47 1.89 16.53 12.66
C LYS A 47 2.91 17.35 11.86
N ARG A 48 3.46 18.43 12.42
CA ARG A 48 4.51 19.23 11.75
C ARG A 48 5.83 18.46 11.73
N MET A 49 6.13 17.74 12.80
CA MET A 49 7.35 16.91 12.87
C MET A 49 7.35 15.75 11.85
N THR A 50 6.19 15.17 11.53
CA THR A 50 6.05 14.09 10.55
C THR A 50 6.11 14.54 9.08
N GLN A 51 6.17 15.85 8.82
CA GLN A 51 6.34 16.34 7.46
C GLN A 51 7.76 16.08 6.95
N ASN A 52 7.91 16.06 5.63
CA ASN A 52 9.22 15.97 5.00
C ASN A 52 10.09 17.18 5.37
N LYS A 53 11.42 16.97 5.39
CA LYS A 53 12.39 18.04 5.66
C LYS A 53 12.23 19.23 4.71
N ASN A 54 11.93 18.95 3.44
CA ASN A 54 11.68 19.97 2.40
C ASN A 54 10.42 20.82 2.68
N GLN A 55 9.51 20.34 3.52
CA GLN A 55 8.28 21.02 3.91
C GLN A 55 8.36 21.61 5.33
N GLY A 56 9.56 21.70 5.92
CA GLY A 56 9.77 22.25 7.26
C GLY A 56 9.49 21.29 8.41
N GLY A 57 9.37 19.98 8.13
CA GLY A 57 9.26 18.93 9.14
C GLY A 57 10.61 18.31 9.53
N LEU A 58 10.58 17.41 10.52
CA LEU A 58 11.78 16.70 10.99
C LEU A 58 11.99 15.35 10.27
N GLY A 59 11.05 14.92 9.44
CA GLY A 59 11.09 13.64 8.74
C GLY A 59 10.70 12.45 9.61
N PHE A 60 9.95 12.66 10.70
CA PHE A 60 9.35 11.55 11.43
C PHE A 60 8.31 10.84 10.56
N LYS A 61 8.18 9.53 10.74
CA LYS A 61 7.20 8.74 10.00
C LYS A 61 5.82 8.89 10.62
N ASP A 62 4.85 9.33 9.85
CA ASP A 62 3.45 9.14 10.21
C ASP A 62 3.12 7.64 10.18
N LEU A 63 2.82 7.06 11.34
CA LEU A 63 2.60 5.63 11.50
C LEU A 63 1.45 5.11 10.64
N VAL A 64 0.40 5.92 10.41
CA VAL A 64 -0.74 5.50 9.60
C VAL A 64 -0.31 5.33 8.15
N ASN A 65 0.37 6.34 7.61
CA ASN A 65 0.88 6.32 6.24
C ASN A 65 2.01 5.30 6.08
N PHE A 66 2.86 5.13 7.09
CA PHE A 66 3.93 4.15 7.10
C PHE A 66 3.39 2.71 7.10
N ASN A 67 2.35 2.41 7.89
CA ASN A 67 1.69 1.10 7.88
C ASN A 67 1.05 0.79 6.51
N ARG A 68 0.34 1.77 5.92
CA ARG A 68 -0.22 1.62 4.56
C ARG A 68 0.87 1.37 3.52
N ALA A 69 1.98 2.09 3.59
CA ALA A 69 3.11 1.91 2.67
C ALA A 69 3.76 0.53 2.83
N LEU A 70 3.93 0.04 4.05
CA LEU A 70 4.46 -1.30 4.30
C LEU A 70 3.54 -2.40 3.78
N LEU A 71 2.23 -2.29 4.00
CA LEU A 71 1.25 -3.22 3.43
C LEU A 71 1.25 -3.16 1.90
N GLY A 72 1.32 -1.96 1.32
CA GLY A 72 1.43 -1.76 -0.12
C GLY A 72 2.68 -2.42 -0.71
N LYS A 73 3.82 -2.31 -0.01
CA LYS A 73 5.06 -3.01 -0.38
C LYS A 73 4.88 -4.53 -0.42
N GLN A 74 4.16 -5.11 0.54
CA GLN A 74 3.89 -6.56 0.53
C GLN A 74 2.96 -6.96 -0.63
N ILE A 75 1.91 -6.18 -0.90
CA ILE A 75 1.01 -6.40 -2.05
C ILE A 75 1.79 -6.37 -3.35
N TRP A 76 2.67 -5.36 -3.51
CA TRP A 76 3.48 -5.20 -4.71
C TRP A 76 4.47 -6.36 -4.92
N ARG A 77 4.95 -6.97 -3.83
CA ARG A 77 5.86 -8.11 -3.90
C ARG A 77 5.22 -9.36 -4.49
N LEU A 78 3.91 -9.54 -4.32
CA LEU A 78 3.19 -10.73 -4.81
C LEU A 78 3.29 -10.93 -6.33
N PRO A 79 2.99 -9.91 -7.18
CA PRO A 79 3.18 -10.04 -8.62
C PRO A 79 4.65 -9.93 -9.07
N VAL A 80 5.51 -9.24 -8.31
CA VAL A 80 6.94 -9.06 -8.69
C VAL A 80 7.76 -10.32 -8.44
N ASP A 81 7.53 -10.98 -7.31
CA ASP A 81 8.25 -12.18 -6.88
C ASP A 81 7.29 -13.38 -6.76
N PRO A 82 6.76 -13.94 -7.88
CA PRO A 82 5.78 -15.02 -7.84
C PRO A 82 6.35 -16.34 -7.30
N ASN A 83 7.67 -16.50 -7.32
CA ASN A 83 8.35 -17.73 -6.91
C ASN A 83 8.46 -17.92 -5.39
N LEU A 84 8.23 -16.88 -4.60
CA LEU A 84 8.25 -16.97 -3.14
C LEU A 84 7.12 -17.88 -2.64
N LEU A 85 7.39 -18.63 -1.58
CA LEU A 85 6.40 -19.52 -0.95
C LEU A 85 5.12 -18.75 -0.58
N ILE A 86 5.26 -17.56 0.02
CA ILE A 86 4.12 -16.73 0.41
C ILE A 86 3.31 -16.26 -0.80
N SER A 87 3.97 -15.92 -1.91
CA SER A 87 3.29 -15.54 -3.16
C SER A 87 2.50 -16.72 -3.71
N LYS A 88 3.09 -17.92 -3.75
CA LYS A 88 2.42 -19.14 -4.20
C LYS A 88 1.21 -19.50 -3.32
N VAL A 89 1.38 -19.49 -2.01
CA VAL A 89 0.32 -19.83 -1.04
C VAL A 89 -0.84 -18.84 -1.12
N LEU A 90 -0.56 -17.52 -1.16
CA LEU A 90 -1.61 -16.51 -1.24
C LEU A 90 -2.31 -16.51 -2.60
N THR A 91 -1.56 -16.73 -3.69
CA THR A 91 -2.14 -16.87 -5.05
C THR A 91 -3.08 -18.06 -5.10
N ALA A 92 -2.62 -19.25 -4.68
CA ALA A 92 -3.43 -20.46 -4.70
C ALA A 92 -4.69 -20.35 -3.82
N LYS A 93 -4.58 -19.68 -2.66
CA LYS A 93 -5.69 -19.56 -1.71
C LYS A 93 -6.72 -18.51 -2.10
N TYR A 94 -6.30 -17.33 -2.59
CA TYR A 94 -7.19 -16.18 -2.73
C TYR A 94 -7.45 -15.77 -4.18
N TYR A 95 -6.56 -16.07 -5.12
CA TYR A 95 -6.71 -15.66 -6.52
C TYR A 95 -6.05 -16.65 -7.51
N PRO A 96 -6.48 -17.93 -7.54
CA PRO A 96 -5.81 -18.94 -8.37
C PRO A 96 -5.93 -18.68 -9.88
N THR A 97 -7.02 -18.06 -10.32
CA THR A 97 -7.33 -17.83 -11.75
C THR A 97 -7.35 -16.34 -12.14
N SER A 98 -7.13 -15.45 -11.17
CA SER A 98 -7.25 -13.99 -11.37
C SER A 98 -5.98 -13.26 -10.95
N SER A 99 -5.98 -11.93 -11.07
CA SER A 99 -4.89 -11.10 -10.58
C SER A 99 -5.22 -10.51 -9.21
N ILE A 100 -4.18 -10.19 -8.44
CA ILE A 100 -4.31 -9.50 -7.13
C ILE A 100 -5.12 -8.19 -7.24
N PHE A 101 -5.00 -7.46 -8.34
CA PHE A 101 -5.71 -6.20 -8.54
C PHE A 101 -7.17 -6.41 -8.97
N LYS A 102 -7.54 -7.58 -9.49
CA LYS A 102 -8.95 -7.92 -9.82
C LYS A 102 -9.66 -8.72 -8.72
N CYS A 103 -8.95 -9.28 -7.74
CA CYS A 103 -9.56 -10.12 -6.71
C CYS A 103 -10.38 -9.33 -5.67
N LYS A 104 -11.50 -9.91 -5.21
CA LYS A 104 -12.28 -9.38 -4.08
C LYS A 104 -11.80 -10.01 -2.77
N CYS A 105 -11.95 -9.29 -1.65
CA CYS A 105 -11.65 -9.85 -0.34
C CYS A 105 -12.83 -10.73 0.12
N PRO A 106 -12.65 -12.06 0.32
CA PRO A 106 -13.70 -12.87 0.91
C PRO A 106 -13.91 -12.50 2.38
N GLN A 107 -15.14 -12.69 2.88
CA GLN A 107 -15.50 -12.32 4.25
C GLN A 107 -14.73 -13.16 5.30
N ASN A 108 -14.52 -14.44 4.99
CA ASN A 108 -13.74 -15.38 5.82
C ASN A 108 -12.24 -15.35 5.51
N ALA A 109 -11.73 -14.24 4.96
CA ALA A 109 -10.29 -14.04 4.75
C ALA A 109 -9.53 -14.00 6.08
N SER A 110 -8.23 -14.34 6.03
CA SER A 110 -7.37 -14.13 7.19
C SER A 110 -7.20 -12.64 7.46
N TRP A 111 -6.95 -12.26 8.72
CA TRP A 111 -6.69 -10.86 9.06
C TRP A 111 -5.51 -10.25 8.29
N ILE A 112 -4.51 -11.07 7.94
CA ILE A 112 -3.38 -10.67 7.10
C ILE A 112 -3.88 -10.30 5.70
N TRP A 113 -4.72 -11.14 5.08
CA TRP A 113 -5.26 -10.87 3.75
C TRP A 113 -6.20 -9.65 3.75
N GLN A 114 -7.06 -9.51 4.76
CA GLN A 114 -7.91 -8.32 4.92
C GLN A 114 -7.06 -7.04 5.07
N SER A 115 -5.96 -7.12 5.82
CA SER A 115 -5.02 -6.01 5.99
C SER A 115 -4.35 -5.61 4.68
N LEU A 116 -3.88 -6.61 3.90
CA LEU A 116 -3.31 -6.39 2.57
C LEU A 116 -4.38 -5.79 1.63
N MET A 117 -5.57 -6.38 1.52
CA MET A 117 -6.64 -5.85 0.68
C MET A 117 -7.02 -4.41 1.06
N GLY A 118 -6.89 -4.03 2.34
CA GLY A 118 -7.08 -2.67 2.81
C GLY A 118 -6.06 -1.63 2.31
N ALA A 119 -4.93 -2.06 1.74
CA ALA A 119 -3.93 -1.18 1.10
C ALA A 119 -3.88 -1.36 -0.43
N LYS A 120 -4.62 -2.32 -1.01
CA LYS A 120 -4.62 -2.63 -2.44
C LYS A 120 -4.91 -1.41 -3.32
N GLN A 121 -5.95 -0.65 -2.98
CA GLN A 121 -6.38 0.52 -3.75
C GLN A 121 -5.25 1.56 -3.87
N HIS A 122 -4.55 1.84 -2.77
CA HIS A 122 -3.42 2.77 -2.77
C HIS A 122 -2.27 2.34 -3.68
N VAL A 123 -2.07 1.03 -3.87
CA VAL A 123 -1.05 0.54 -4.78
C VAL A 123 -1.56 0.63 -6.22
N GLU A 124 -2.81 0.25 -6.48
CA GLU A 124 -3.44 0.30 -7.82
C GLU A 124 -3.51 1.72 -8.40
N ASP A 125 -3.67 2.73 -7.54
CA ASP A 125 -3.65 4.13 -7.94
C ASP A 125 -2.26 4.59 -8.46
N GLY A 126 -1.18 3.96 -7.99
CA GLY A 126 0.21 4.37 -8.29
C GLY A 126 1.00 3.43 -9.20
N ILE A 127 0.39 2.37 -9.75
CA ILE A 127 1.06 1.43 -10.63
C ILE A 127 0.77 1.75 -12.09
N TRP A 128 1.82 1.73 -12.91
CA TRP A 128 1.73 1.54 -14.35
C TRP A 128 2.32 0.20 -14.76
N ARG A 129 1.72 -0.41 -15.78
CA ARG A 129 2.19 -1.66 -16.36
C ARG A 129 3.17 -1.36 -17.49
N LYS A 130 4.37 -1.93 -17.38
CA LYS A 130 5.33 -1.95 -18.50
C LYS A 130 4.92 -3.03 -19.49
N ILE A 131 4.73 -2.67 -20.76
CA ILE A 131 4.42 -3.63 -21.82
C ILE A 131 5.68 -4.41 -22.17
N GLY A 132 5.59 -5.75 -22.05
CA GLY A 132 6.57 -6.70 -22.59
C GLY A 132 6.05 -7.33 -23.88
N ASN A 133 5.84 -8.64 -23.86
CA ASN A 133 5.31 -9.41 -25.01
C ASN A 133 3.79 -9.28 -25.24
N GLY A 134 3.08 -8.49 -24.42
CA GLY A 134 1.65 -8.21 -24.58
C GLY A 134 0.68 -9.34 -24.20
N LEU A 135 1.13 -10.58 -24.04
CA LEU A 135 0.25 -11.75 -23.81
C LEU A 135 -0.57 -11.66 -22.52
N SER A 136 -0.02 -11.03 -21.48
CA SER A 136 -0.67 -10.89 -20.18
C SER A 136 -1.40 -9.56 -19.99
N THR A 137 -1.36 -8.64 -20.96
CA THR A 137 -1.81 -7.25 -20.82
C THR A 137 -3.11 -7.02 -21.56
N ASP A 138 -4.11 -6.48 -20.86
CA ASP A 138 -5.37 -6.07 -21.47
C ASP A 138 -5.27 -4.57 -21.81
N ILE A 139 -5.17 -4.25 -23.11
CA ILE A 139 -4.88 -2.89 -23.64
C ILE A 139 -5.80 -1.81 -23.07
N TRP A 140 -7.06 -2.15 -22.82
CA TRP A 140 -8.11 -1.21 -22.43
C TRP A 140 -8.29 -1.09 -20.91
N GLU A 141 -8.00 -2.15 -20.16
CA GLU A 141 -8.25 -2.22 -18.72
C GLU A 141 -7.02 -1.81 -17.90
N ASP A 142 -5.84 -2.24 -18.36
CA ASP A 142 -4.58 -1.99 -17.66
C ASP A 142 -4.11 -0.54 -17.89
N LYS A 143 -3.58 0.09 -16.84
CA LYS A 143 -2.92 1.38 -16.92
C LYS A 143 -1.51 1.21 -17.46
N TRP A 144 -1.23 1.67 -18.67
CA TRP A 144 0.10 1.54 -19.30
C TRP A 144 0.57 2.79 -20.04
N ILE A 145 -0.27 3.85 -20.12
CA ILE A 145 0.07 5.12 -20.76
C ILE A 145 0.38 6.15 -19.67
N VAL A 146 1.61 6.66 -19.66
CA VAL A 146 2.04 7.69 -18.70
C VAL A 146 1.66 9.07 -19.24
N GLY A 147 1.00 9.90 -18.41
CA GLY A 147 0.72 11.31 -18.73
C GLY A 147 -0.65 11.61 -19.34
N ASN A 148 -1.52 10.61 -19.53
CA ASN A 148 -2.92 10.83 -19.90
C ASN A 148 -3.82 10.83 -18.64
N LYS A 149 -4.93 11.58 -18.62
CA LYS A 149 -5.83 11.70 -17.46
C LYS A 149 -6.38 10.35 -16.96
N ASP A 150 -6.66 9.44 -17.89
CA ASP A 150 -7.18 8.10 -17.58
C ASP A 150 -6.10 7.01 -17.61
N GLU A 151 -4.84 7.36 -17.91
CA GLU A 151 -3.68 6.44 -17.99
C GLU A 151 -3.90 5.21 -18.91
N ARG A 152 -4.93 5.30 -19.74
CA ARG A 152 -5.49 4.28 -20.63
C ARG A 152 -5.72 4.88 -22.01
N PRO A 153 -5.75 4.04 -23.06
CA PRO A 153 -6.09 4.49 -24.39
C PRO A 153 -7.57 4.90 -24.42
N GLN A 154 -7.85 6.15 -24.80
CA GLN A 154 -9.20 6.62 -25.11
C GLN A 154 -9.45 6.39 -26.60
N HIS A 155 -10.48 5.60 -26.93
CA HIS A 155 -10.99 5.51 -28.29
C HIS A 155 -12.47 5.90 -28.31
N PRO A 156 -12.92 6.82 -29.18
CA PRO A 156 -14.27 7.37 -29.12
C PRO A 156 -15.41 6.37 -29.43
N ASN A 157 -15.13 5.16 -29.96
CA ASN A 157 -16.18 4.30 -30.55
C ASN A 157 -16.16 2.79 -30.18
N LEU A 158 -15.67 2.36 -29.02
CA LEU A 158 -15.60 0.92 -28.69
C LEU A 158 -16.31 0.53 -27.38
N GLN A 159 -17.50 1.06 -27.11
CA GLN A 159 -18.34 0.51 -26.03
C GLN A 159 -18.77 -0.96 -26.29
N ASN A 160 -18.58 -1.50 -27.51
CA ASN A 160 -19.06 -2.84 -27.89
C ASN A 160 -18.05 -3.75 -28.62
N ALA A 161 -16.77 -3.39 -28.76
CA ALA A 161 -15.83 -4.24 -29.51
C ALA A 161 -15.08 -5.22 -28.60
N LYS A 162 -15.56 -6.46 -28.54
CA LYS A 162 -14.77 -7.59 -28.04
C LYS A 162 -13.62 -7.84 -29.00
N CYS A 163 -12.41 -7.39 -28.66
CA CYS A 163 -11.20 -7.80 -29.38
C CYS A 163 -11.04 -9.33 -29.25
N LYS A 164 -11.24 -10.05 -30.36
CA LYS A 164 -10.90 -11.46 -30.46
C LYS A 164 -9.39 -11.59 -30.24
N LYS A 165 -8.99 -12.27 -29.16
CA LYS A 165 -7.59 -12.66 -28.95
C LYS A 165 -7.23 -13.66 -30.07
N TYR A 166 -6.55 -13.21 -31.11
CA TYR A 166 -5.96 -14.12 -32.10
C TYR A 166 -4.80 -14.84 -31.42
N ARG A 167 -5.01 -16.12 -31.12
CA ARG A 167 -3.96 -17.06 -30.69
C ARG A 167 -3.21 -17.45 -31.97
N THR A 168 -1.96 -17.01 -32.09
CA THR A 168 -0.97 -17.65 -32.96
C THR A 168 -0.32 -18.81 -32.21
#